data_AF-A0A1Y1X2V7-F1
#
_entry.id   AF-A0A1Y1X2V7-F1
#
_cell.length_a   1.000
_cell.length_b   1.000
_cell.length_c   1.000
_cell.angle_alpha   90.00
_cell.angle_beta   90.00
_cell.angle_gamma   90.00
#
_symmetry.space_group_name_H-M   'P 1'
#
loop_
_entity.id
_entity.type
_entity.pdbx_description
1 polymer ?
#
loop_
_entity_poly.entity_id
_entity_poly.type
_entity_poly.pdbx_seq_one_letter_code
_entity_poly.pdbx_strand_id
1 'polypeptide(L)'
;MNNKDVKLTNSVSTLQTQASLLYTELEQNQNNSLPRDAKVIKLILKTMGIYNVESRVIQQILEFAHRYTSDVLQDALAFSEHAGHNEVNESDIRLAIEGKTTYSFTNPPSRDVLEEIAARRNKLPLPIIQEKYGVRLPPERHCLTAINYQVVPQVSTFSLFLFFIIFFNFLNFLSLFLYIIS
;
A
#
# COMPACT_ATOMS: atom_id res chain seq x y z
N MET A 1 50.25 -23.97 18.94
CA MET A 1 49.04 -23.12 19.13
C MET A 1 48.42 -23.42 20.47
N ASN A 2 48.06 -22.38 21.22
CA ASN A 2 47.91 -22.42 22.67
C ASN A 2 46.56 -23.00 23.11
N ASN A 3 46.58 -23.73 24.22
CA ASN A 3 45.41 -24.30 24.93
C ASN A 3 44.37 -23.24 25.40
N LYS A 4 44.66 -21.94 25.21
CA LYS A 4 43.77 -20.81 25.48
C LYS A 4 42.80 -20.55 24.31
N ASP A 5 43.22 -20.84 23.09
CA ASP A 5 42.45 -20.54 21.87
C ASP A 5 41.29 -21.55 21.71
N VAL A 6 41.50 -22.82 22.09
CA VAL A 6 40.49 -23.91 22.08
C VAL A 6 39.37 -23.68 23.11
N LYS A 7 39.67 -23.01 24.23
CA LYS A 7 38.68 -22.68 25.27
C LYS A 7 37.77 -21.53 24.84
N LEU A 8 38.31 -20.52 24.14
CA LEU A 8 37.51 -19.45 23.57
C LEU A 8 36.61 -19.96 22.45
N THR A 9 37.10 -20.78 21.52
CA THR A 9 36.29 -21.33 20.43
C THR A 9 35.11 -22.16 20.94
N ASN A 10 35.33 -23.00 21.97
CA ASN A 10 34.29 -23.82 22.57
C ASN A 10 33.22 -22.97 23.29
N SER A 11 33.64 -21.93 24.01
CA SER A 11 32.71 -21.01 24.69
C SER A 11 31.86 -20.19 23.71
N VAL A 12 32.44 -19.75 22.59
CA VAL A 12 31.72 -19.04 21.53
C VAL A 12 30.72 -19.96 20.85
N SER A 13 31.09 -21.20 20.53
CA SER A 13 30.13 -22.18 19.97
C SER A 13 29.01 -22.53 20.96
N THR A 14 29.28 -22.67 22.28
CA THR A 14 28.21 -22.92 23.27
C THR A 14 27.29 -21.73 23.46
N LEU A 15 27.80 -20.49 23.43
CA LEU A 15 26.98 -19.28 23.48
C LEU A 15 26.15 -19.11 22.21
N GLN A 16 26.70 -19.47 21.06
CA GLN A 16 26.00 -19.40 19.78
C GLN A 16 24.91 -20.49 19.67
N THR A 17 25.16 -21.70 20.18
CA THR A 17 24.15 -22.76 20.35
C THR A 17 23.06 -22.35 21.35
N GLN A 18 23.42 -21.77 22.50
CA GLN A 18 22.45 -21.27 23.49
C GLN A 18 21.62 -20.09 22.93
N ALA A 19 22.22 -19.20 22.15
CA ALA A 19 21.50 -18.12 21.48
C ALA A 19 20.48 -18.67 20.48
N SER A 20 20.87 -19.61 19.61
CA SER A 20 19.93 -20.26 18.67
C SER A 20 18.78 -21.01 19.34
N LEU A 21 19.02 -21.63 20.51
CA LEU A 21 17.96 -22.27 21.29
C LEU A 21 17.00 -21.24 21.91
N LEU A 22 17.52 -20.13 22.43
CA LEU A 22 16.71 -19.00 22.91
C LEU A 22 15.86 -18.36 21.80
N TYR A 23 16.40 -18.17 20.60
CA TYR A 23 15.64 -17.67 19.45
C TYR A 23 14.51 -18.64 19.05
N THR A 24 14.74 -19.95 19.18
CA THR A 24 13.73 -20.98 18.89
C THR A 24 12.62 -21.00 19.95
N GLU A 25 12.97 -20.85 21.23
CA GLU A 25 12.01 -20.79 22.34
C GLU A 25 11.15 -19.51 22.33
N LEU A 26 11.72 -18.37 21.94
CA LEU A 26 10.99 -17.11 21.76
C LEU A 26 9.96 -17.21 20.62
N GLU A 27 10.32 -17.85 19.50
CA GLU A 27 9.36 -18.11 18.42
C GLU A 27 8.25 -19.07 18.86
N GLN A 28 8.57 -20.11 19.64
CA GLN A 28 7.57 -21.05 20.14
C GLN A 28 6.60 -20.43 21.16
N ASN A 29 7.07 -19.54 22.04
CA ASN A 29 6.20 -18.81 22.96
C ASN A 29 5.26 -17.85 22.22
N GLN A 30 5.75 -17.16 21.18
CA GLN A 30 4.87 -16.37 20.31
C GLN A 30 3.88 -17.25 19.54
N ASN A 31 4.25 -18.48 19.16
CA ASN A 31 3.33 -19.43 18.52
C ASN A 31 2.23 -19.93 19.46
N ASN A 32 2.42 -19.90 20.79
CA ASN A 32 1.41 -20.33 21.75
C ASN A 32 0.38 -19.25 22.08
N SER A 33 0.74 -17.97 22.01
CA SER A 33 -0.17 -16.84 22.26
C SER A 33 -1.05 -16.44 21.07
N LEU A 34 -0.73 -16.90 19.86
CA LEU A 34 -1.50 -16.60 18.65
C LEU A 34 -2.81 -17.41 18.58
N PRO A 35 -3.93 -16.82 18.09
CA PRO A 35 -5.19 -17.54 17.86
C PRO A 35 -5.02 -18.64 16.79
N ARG A 36 -5.91 -19.64 16.80
CA ARG A 36 -5.82 -20.83 15.92
C ARG A 36 -5.64 -20.45 14.44
N ASP A 37 -6.46 -19.53 13.93
CA ASP A 37 -6.45 -19.17 12.50
C ASP A 37 -5.16 -18.45 12.09
N ALA A 38 -4.57 -17.66 12.99
CA ALA A 38 -3.26 -17.06 12.76
C ALA A 38 -2.15 -18.13 12.68
N LYS A 39 -2.25 -19.23 13.44
CA LYS A 39 -1.31 -20.36 13.33
C LYS A 39 -1.44 -21.06 11.98
N VAL A 40 -2.66 -21.21 11.47
CA VAL A 40 -2.93 -21.80 10.13
C VAL A 40 -2.32 -20.93 9.04
N ILE A 41 -2.56 -19.62 9.06
CA ILE A 41 -1.96 -18.69 8.09
C ILE A 41 -0.43 -18.74 8.16
N LYS A 42 0.16 -18.76 9.35
CA LYS A 42 1.62 -18.88 9.54
C LYS A 42 2.16 -20.20 8.98
N LEU A 43 1.42 -21.30 9.13
CA LEU A 43 1.78 -22.59 8.56
C LEU A 43 1.75 -22.55 7.01
N ILE A 44 0.71 -21.95 6.42
CA ILE A 44 0.61 -21.78 4.96
C ILE A 44 1.77 -20.93 4.42
N LEU A 45 2.16 -19.85 5.12
CA LEU A 45 3.30 -19.03 4.70
C LEU A 45 4.62 -19.82 4.76
N LYS A 46 4.78 -20.68 5.76
CA LYS A 46 5.94 -21.59 5.85
C LYS A 46 5.96 -22.62 4.74
N THR A 47 4.83 -23.21 4.34
CA THR A 47 4.80 -24.17 3.22
C THR A 47 5.10 -23.52 1.88
N MET A 48 4.81 -22.22 1.74
CA MET A 48 5.21 -21.41 0.58
C MET A 48 6.69 -20.98 0.61
N GLY A 49 7.46 -21.39 1.63
CA GLY A 49 8.88 -21.06 1.78
C GLY A 49 9.15 -19.65 2.33
N ILE A 50 8.15 -18.99 2.92
CA ILE A 50 8.28 -17.66 3.52
C ILE A 50 8.50 -17.80 5.02
N TYR A 51 9.75 -17.65 5.45
CA TYR A 51 10.16 -17.81 6.86
C TYR A 51 10.18 -16.48 7.64
N ASN A 52 10.46 -15.37 6.96
CA ASN A 52 10.55 -14.04 7.57
C ASN A 52 9.31 -13.21 7.20
N VAL A 53 8.36 -13.12 8.13
CA VAL A 53 7.10 -12.39 7.94
C VAL A 53 6.89 -11.45 9.12
N GLU A 54 6.48 -10.20 8.85
CA GLU A 54 6.06 -9.27 9.89
C GLU A 54 4.73 -9.74 10.51
N SER A 55 4.61 -9.66 11.84
CA SER A 55 3.39 -10.06 12.56
C SER A 55 2.11 -9.39 12.05
N ARG A 56 2.20 -8.16 11.51
CA ARG A 56 1.07 -7.41 10.94
C ARG A 56 0.48 -8.07 9.69
N VAL A 57 1.31 -8.71 8.87
CA VAL A 57 0.86 -9.36 7.63
C VAL A 57 -0.14 -10.47 7.93
N ILE A 58 0.07 -11.23 9.01
CA ILE A 58 -0.86 -12.29 9.43
C ILE A 58 -2.22 -11.70 9.79
N GLN A 59 -2.24 -10.56 10.50
CA GLN A 59 -3.48 -9.87 10.87
C GLN A 59 -4.21 -9.33 9.62
N GLN A 60 -3.47 -8.76 8.66
CA GLN A 60 -4.04 -8.24 7.42
C GLN A 60 -4.63 -9.35 6.54
N ILE A 61 -3.96 -10.49 6.43
CA ILE A 61 -4.49 -11.65 5.69
C ILE A 61 -5.76 -12.18 6.36
N LEU A 62 -5.79 -12.21 7.70
CA LEU A 62 -6.97 -12.65 8.45
C LEU A 62 -8.15 -11.69 8.26
N GLU A 63 -7.92 -10.38 8.33
CA GLU A 63 -8.93 -9.35 8.06
C GLU A 63 -9.46 -9.47 6.62
N PHE A 64 -8.55 -9.66 5.66
CA PHE A 64 -8.91 -9.88 4.26
C PHE A 64 -9.78 -11.12 4.09
N ALA A 65 -9.40 -12.25 4.68
CA ALA A 65 -10.18 -13.49 4.59
C ALA A 65 -11.58 -13.32 5.17
N HIS A 66 -11.70 -12.69 6.34
CA HIS A 66 -13.00 -12.41 6.95
C HIS A 66 -13.86 -11.49 6.08
N ARG A 67 -13.31 -10.38 5.58
CA ARG A 67 -14.06 -9.46 4.71
C ARG A 67 -14.49 -10.15 3.43
N TYR A 68 -13.57 -10.88 2.78
CA TYR A 68 -13.86 -11.62 1.56
C TYR A 68 -15.01 -12.63 1.75
N THR A 69 -14.95 -13.44 2.81
CA THR A 69 -16.00 -14.42 3.11
C THR A 69 -17.33 -13.75 3.44
N SER A 70 -17.33 -12.67 4.24
CA SER A 70 -18.55 -11.92 4.57
C SER A 70 -19.24 -11.40 3.31
N ASP A 71 -18.48 -10.77 2.41
CA ASP A 71 -19.02 -10.25 1.15
C ASP A 71 -19.58 -11.38 0.27
N VAL A 72 -18.86 -12.50 0.13
CA VAL A 72 -19.30 -13.65 -0.69
C VAL A 72 -20.58 -14.26 -0.12
N LEU A 73 -20.69 -14.37 1.20
CA LEU A 73 -21.90 -14.87 1.85
C LEU A 73 -23.08 -13.90 1.70
N GLN A 74 -22.82 -12.59 1.71
CA GLN A 74 -23.85 -11.58 1.47
C GLN A 74 -24.40 -11.64 0.04
N ASP A 75 -23.53 -11.81 -0.96
CA ASP A 75 -23.94 -11.99 -2.35
C ASP A 75 -24.70 -13.33 -2.54
N ALA A 76 -24.22 -14.41 -1.91
CA ALA A 76 -24.89 -15.71 -1.96
C ALA A 76 -26.28 -15.70 -1.31
N LEU A 77 -26.47 -14.95 -0.22
CA LEU A 77 -27.79 -14.74 0.39
C LEU A 77 -28.74 -14.05 -0.58
N ALA A 78 -28.29 -12.97 -1.25
CA ALA A 78 -29.11 -12.29 -2.25
C ALA A 78 -29.50 -13.20 -3.42
N PHE A 79 -28.61 -14.11 -3.83
CA PHE A 79 -28.90 -15.10 -4.87
C PHE A 79 -29.88 -16.18 -4.42
N SER A 80 -29.75 -16.67 -3.17
CA SER A 80 -30.70 -17.60 -2.55
C SER A 80 -32.11 -16.99 -2.47
N GLU A 81 -32.22 -15.74 -2.04
CA GLU A 81 -33.50 -15.00 -1.99
C GLU A 81 -34.10 -14.85 -3.39
N HIS A 82 -33.28 -14.55 -4.39
CA HIS A 82 -33.73 -14.44 -5.79
C HIS A 82 -34.23 -15.77 -6.36
N ALA A 83 -33.59 -16.88 -5.99
CA ALA A 83 -34.00 -18.24 -6.37
C ALA A 83 -35.20 -18.77 -5.57
N GLY A 84 -35.60 -18.08 -4.49
CA GLY A 84 -36.66 -18.53 -3.57
C GLY A 84 -36.24 -19.68 -2.66
N HIS A 85 -34.94 -19.87 -2.44
CA HIS A 85 -34.41 -20.84 -1.49
C HIS A 85 -34.39 -20.25 -0.07
N ASN A 86 -34.80 -21.04 0.93
CA ASN A 86 -34.76 -20.65 2.35
C ASN A 86 -33.37 -20.83 2.99
N GLU A 87 -32.49 -21.57 2.32
CA GLU A 87 -31.13 -21.88 2.78
C GLU A 87 -30.14 -21.65 1.63
N VAL A 88 -28.94 -21.17 1.95
CA VAL A 88 -27.89 -20.91 0.97
C VAL A 88 -27.32 -22.22 0.45
N ASN A 89 -27.43 -22.45 -0.85
CA ASN A 89 -26.90 -23.64 -1.50
C ASN A 89 -25.48 -23.44 -2.04
N GLU A 90 -24.79 -24.53 -2.36
CA GLU A 90 -23.47 -24.50 -2.98
C GLU A 90 -23.48 -23.74 -4.33
N SER A 91 -24.56 -23.85 -5.10
CA SER A 91 -24.74 -23.13 -6.36
C SER A 91 -24.66 -21.62 -6.17
N ASP A 92 -25.24 -21.11 -5.09
CA ASP A 92 -25.36 -19.69 -4.81
C ASP A 92 -23.99 -19.13 -4.39
N ILE A 93 -23.24 -19.90 -3.61
CA ILE A 93 -21.85 -19.60 -3.23
C ILE A 93 -20.93 -19.62 -4.45
N ARG A 94 -21.06 -20.63 -5.32
CA ARG A 94 -20.26 -20.71 -6.56
C ARG A 94 -20.52 -19.51 -7.46
N LEU A 95 -21.78 -19.15 -7.67
CA LEU A 95 -22.16 -17.99 -8.47
C LEU A 95 -21.62 -16.68 -7.88
N ALA A 96 -21.69 -16.51 -6.55
CA ALA A 96 -21.11 -15.36 -5.85
C ALA A 96 -19.59 -15.24 -6.06
N ILE A 97 -18.87 -16.37 -5.98
CA ILE A 97 -17.43 -16.39 -6.22
C ILE A 97 -17.10 -16.07 -7.68
N GLU A 98 -17.84 -16.62 -8.65
CA GLU A 98 -17.61 -16.37 -10.07
C GLU A 98 -17.84 -14.89 -10.44
N GLY A 99 -18.93 -14.31 -9.94
CA GLY A 99 -19.20 -12.88 -10.09
C GLY A 99 -18.05 -12.03 -9.55
N LYS A 100 -17.55 -12.35 -8.34
CA LYS A 100 -16.49 -11.61 -7.68
C LYS A 100 -15.11 -11.76 -8.31
N THR A 101 -14.80 -12.96 -8.78
CA THR A 101 -13.52 -13.28 -9.44
C THR A 101 -13.29 -12.46 -10.70
N THR A 102 -14.37 -12.11 -11.39
CA THR A 102 -14.30 -11.36 -12.65
C THR A 102 -13.68 -9.96 -12.50
N TYR A 103 -13.82 -9.31 -11.33
CA TYR A 103 -13.34 -7.94 -11.11
C TYR A 103 -12.32 -7.78 -9.97
N SER A 104 -12.30 -8.69 -8.99
CA SER A 104 -11.42 -8.57 -7.82
C SER A 104 -10.07 -9.24 -8.00
N PHE A 105 -9.97 -10.26 -8.85
CA PHE A 105 -8.74 -11.01 -9.07
C PHE A 105 -8.26 -10.84 -10.51
N THR A 106 -6.94 -10.70 -10.66
CA THR A 106 -6.33 -10.63 -11.98
C THR A 106 -6.01 -12.04 -12.45
N ASN A 107 -6.76 -12.53 -13.43
CA ASN A 107 -6.31 -13.65 -14.21
C ASN A 107 -5.37 -13.13 -15.30
N PRO A 108 -4.18 -13.72 -15.49
CA PRO A 108 -3.34 -13.34 -16.61
C PRO A 108 -4.14 -13.52 -17.91
N PRO A 109 -4.11 -12.54 -18.83
CA PRO A 109 -4.82 -12.67 -20.09
C PRO A 109 -4.35 -13.92 -20.83
N SER A 110 -5.27 -14.56 -21.57
CA SER A 110 -4.93 -15.77 -22.32
C SER A 110 -3.83 -15.49 -23.35
N ARG A 111 -3.05 -16.53 -23.65
CA ARG A 111 -1.93 -16.47 -24.62
C ARG A 111 -2.42 -15.95 -25.98
N ASP A 112 -3.60 -16.36 -26.42
CA ASP A 112 -4.15 -15.99 -27.72
C ASP A 112 -4.45 -14.49 -27.80
N VAL A 113 -4.98 -13.90 -26.72
CA VAL A 113 -5.22 -12.44 -26.63
C VAL A 113 -3.90 -11.67 -26.68
N LEU A 114 -2.88 -12.14 -25.94
CA LEU A 114 -1.54 -11.54 -25.96
C LEU A 114 -0.89 -11.66 -27.35
N GLU A 115 -1.05 -12.80 -28.02
CA GLU A 115 -0.51 -13.05 -29.35
C GLU A 115 -1.18 -12.17 -30.41
N GLU A 116 -2.50 -11.98 -30.34
CA GLU A 116 -3.24 -11.06 -31.21
C GLU A 116 -2.76 -9.60 -31.03
N ILE A 117 -2.61 -9.16 -29.78
CA ILE A 117 -2.11 -7.82 -29.46
C ILE A 117 -0.67 -7.64 -29.95
N ALA A 118 0.18 -8.65 -29.71
CA ALA A 118 1.57 -8.65 -30.16
C ALA A 118 1.65 -8.60 -31.69
N ALA A 119 0.89 -9.44 -32.41
CA ALA A 119 0.85 -9.44 -33.86
C ALA A 119 0.35 -8.09 -34.42
N ARG A 120 -0.63 -7.45 -33.76
CA ARG A 120 -1.10 -6.12 -34.16
C ARG A 120 -0.02 -5.05 -33.97
N ARG A 121 0.71 -5.07 -32.85
CA ARG A 121 1.78 -4.10 -32.56
C ARG A 121 3.03 -4.32 -33.40
N ASN A 122 3.44 -5.57 -33.60
CA ASN A 122 4.65 -5.95 -34.31
C ASN A 122 4.55 -5.77 -35.83
N LYS A 123 3.35 -5.50 -36.37
CA LYS A 123 3.16 -5.09 -37.78
C LYS A 123 3.77 -3.71 -38.09
N LEU A 124 3.94 -2.87 -37.09
CA LEU A 124 4.53 -1.54 -37.27
C LEU A 124 6.05 -1.69 -37.39
N PRO A 125 6.66 -1.25 -38.51
CA PRO A 125 8.10 -1.29 -38.64
C PRO A 125 8.75 -0.38 -37.59
N LEU A 126 9.96 -0.77 -37.16
CA LEU A 126 10.73 0.03 -36.22
C LEU A 126 11.08 1.40 -36.84
N PRO A 127 11.08 2.48 -36.04
CA PRO A 127 11.51 3.80 -36.52
C PRO A 127 12.99 3.79 -36.87
N ILE A 128 13.36 4.58 -37.88
CA ILE A 128 14.75 4.68 -38.35
C ILE A 128 15.63 5.26 -37.24
N ILE A 129 16.69 4.54 -36.89
CA ILE A 129 17.69 4.95 -35.90
C ILE A 129 18.68 5.89 -36.61
N GLN A 130 18.82 7.15 -36.17
CA GLN A 130 19.87 8.04 -36.69
C GLN A 130 21.16 7.85 -35.89
N GLU A 131 22.31 7.98 -36.55
CA GLU A 131 23.68 7.69 -36.08
C GLU A 131 24.22 8.58 -34.94
N LYS A 132 23.37 9.41 -34.32
CA LYS A 132 23.78 10.23 -33.18
C LYS A 132 23.83 9.36 -31.92
N TYR A 133 25.00 9.28 -31.31
CA TYR A 133 25.18 8.64 -30.00
C TYR A 133 24.40 9.40 -28.92
N GLY A 134 23.53 8.70 -28.18
CA GLY A 134 22.81 9.26 -27.02
C GLY A 134 21.36 8.81 -26.88
N VAL A 135 20.76 9.17 -25.74
CA VAL A 135 19.34 8.90 -25.43
C VAL A 135 18.47 9.89 -26.19
N ARG A 136 17.46 9.38 -26.90
CA ARG A 136 16.45 10.21 -27.57
C ARG A 136 15.32 10.54 -26.62
N LEU A 137 15.25 11.80 -26.22
CA LEU A 137 14.08 12.32 -25.53
C LEU A 137 12.94 12.49 -26.55
N PRO A 138 11.68 12.23 -26.15
CA PRO A 138 10.52 12.71 -26.90
C PRO A 138 10.63 14.23 -27.16
N PRO A 139 9.87 14.78 -28.14
CA PRO A 139 9.79 16.22 -28.33
C PRO A 139 9.55 16.94 -27.01
N GLU A 140 10.09 18.14 -26.82
CA GLU A 140 10.03 18.89 -25.56
C GLU A 140 8.59 19.02 -25.00
N ARG A 141 7.59 19.11 -25.89
CA ARG A 141 6.15 19.15 -25.56
C ARG A 141 5.65 17.88 -24.85
N HIS A 142 6.27 16.74 -25.11
CA HIS A 142 5.99 15.44 -24.50
C HIS A 142 7.02 15.10 -23.42
N CYS A 143 7.92 16.02 -23.09
CA CYS A 143 8.88 15.88 -22.00
C CYS A 143 8.31 16.57 -20.75
N LEU A 144 8.42 15.92 -19.60
CA LEU A 144 7.96 16.44 -18.30
C LEU A 144 8.91 17.50 -17.72
N THR A 145 9.56 18.30 -18.57
CA THR A 145 10.54 19.34 -18.20
C THR A 145 9.92 20.72 -18.08
N ALA A 146 8.71 20.92 -18.63
CA ALA A 146 8.00 22.19 -18.51
C ALA A 146 7.47 22.40 -17.07
N ILE A 147 7.62 23.61 -16.56
CA ILE A 147 7.05 24.02 -15.26
C ILE A 147 5.53 24.02 -15.40
N ASN A 148 4.87 22.99 -14.88
CA ASN A 148 3.40 22.80 -14.95
C ASN A 148 2.65 23.33 -13.71
N TYR A 149 3.28 24.18 -12.90
CA TYR A 149 2.62 24.79 -11.75
C TYR A 149 3.17 26.19 -11.50
N GLN A 150 2.27 27.17 -11.40
CA GLN A 150 2.56 28.50 -10.89
C GLN A 150 1.96 28.58 -9.49
N VAL A 151 2.78 28.37 -8.46
CA VAL A 151 2.35 28.70 -7.09
C VAL A 151 2.30 30.23 -7.04
N VAL A 152 1.10 30.80 -7.19
CA VAL A 152 0.88 32.21 -6.86
C VAL A 152 0.95 32.29 -5.34
N PRO A 153 1.97 32.92 -4.74
CA PRO A 153 1.94 33.16 -3.31
C PRO A 153 0.73 34.04 -3.03
N GLN A 154 -0.24 33.50 -2.28
CA GLN A 154 -1.31 34.29 -1.68
C GLN A 154 -0.64 35.21 -0.66
N VAL A 155 -0.20 36.38 -1.10
CA VAL A 155 0.20 37.44 -0.16
C VAL A 155 -1.03 37.75 0.67
N SER A 156 -0.96 37.45 1.96
CA SER A 156 -2.03 37.67 2.92
C SER A 156 -2.32 39.17 3.00
N THR A 157 -3.28 39.62 2.20
CA THR A 157 -3.85 40.99 2.22
C THR A 157 -4.39 41.38 3.60
N PHE A 158 -4.48 40.42 4.52
CA PHE A 158 -4.79 40.60 5.93
C PHE A 158 -3.89 41.61 6.64
N SER A 159 -2.60 41.71 6.28
CA SER A 159 -1.68 42.67 6.91
C SER A 159 -2.03 44.13 6.59
N LEU A 160 -2.35 44.44 5.33
CA LEU A 160 -2.71 45.80 4.91
C LEU A 160 -4.08 46.22 5.43
N PHE A 161 -5.04 45.28 5.49
CA PHE A 161 -6.36 45.57 6.05
C PHE A 161 -6.31 45.87 7.55
N LEU A 162 -5.50 45.12 8.31
CA LEU A 162 -5.29 45.38 9.74
C LEU A 162 -4.60 46.74 9.97
N PHE A 163 -3.60 47.09 9.15
CA PHE A 163 -2.95 48.40 9.23
C PHE A 163 -3.93 49.54 8.94
N PHE A 164 -4.80 49.39 7.93
CA PHE A 164 -5.82 50.38 7.60
C PHE A 164 -6.85 50.58 8.74
N ILE A 165 -7.30 49.49 9.38
CA ILE A 165 -8.22 49.56 10.53
C ILE A 165 -7.57 50.26 11.74
N ILE A 166 -6.32 49.92 12.06
CA ILE A 166 -5.59 50.53 13.18
C ILE A 166 -5.35 52.00 12.91
N PHE A 167 -4.90 52.36 11.70
CA PHE A 167 -4.66 53.76 11.32
C PHE A 167 -5.95 54.60 11.34
N PHE A 168 -7.05 54.07 10.83
CA PHE A 168 -8.34 54.78 10.83
C PHE A 168 -8.91 54.97 12.24
N ASN A 169 -8.75 53.98 13.14
CA ASN A 169 -9.12 54.15 14.54
C ASN A 169 -8.22 55.17 15.25
N PHE A 170 -6.91 55.16 14.98
CA PHE A 170 -5.98 56.11 15.58
C PHE A 170 -6.27 57.56 15.15
N LEU A 171 -6.57 57.80 13.87
CA LEU A 171 -6.98 59.12 13.39
C LEU A 171 -8.27 59.62 14.05
N ASN A 172 -9.27 58.74 14.20
CA ASN A 172 -10.52 59.10 14.88
C ASN A 172 -10.27 59.44 16.36
N PHE A 173 -9.43 58.68 17.04
CA PHE A 173 -9.05 58.96 18.43
C PHE A 173 -8.31 60.29 18.57
N LEU A 174 -7.37 60.58 17.66
CA LEU A 174 -6.64 61.86 17.65
C LEU A 174 -7.58 63.04 17.37
N SER A 175 -8.54 62.88 16.46
CA SER A 175 -9.57 63.89 16.19
C SER A 175 -10.43 64.17 17.42
N LEU A 176 -10.84 63.13 18.15
CA LEU A 176 -11.61 63.27 19.39
C LEU A 176 -10.78 63.94 20.49
N PHE A 177 -9.50 63.57 20.62
CA PHE A 177 -8.59 64.14 21.60
C PHE A 177 -8.31 65.63 21.36
N LEU A 178 -8.10 66.04 20.09
CA LEU A 178 -7.98 67.45 19.74
C LEU A 178 -9.28 68.23 20.01
N TYR A 179 -10.45 67.61 19.81
CA TYR A 179 -11.74 68.24 20.10
C TYR A 179 -11.97 68.48 21.61
N ILE A 180 -11.45 67.60 22.48
CA ILE A 180 -11.59 67.74 23.95
C ILE A 180 -10.65 68.82 24.53
N ILE A 181 -9.55 69.15 23.84
CA ILE A 181 -8.54 70.10 24.31
C ILE A 181 -8.79 71.54 23.80
N SER A 182 -9.63 71.70 22.77
CA SER A 182 -10.06 73.01 22.24
C SER A 182 -11.29 73.56 22.95
#